data_AF-A0A858R7V6-F1
#
_entry.id   AF-A0A858R7V6-F1
#
_cell.length_a   1.000
_cell.length_b   1.000
_cell.length_c   1.000
_cell.angle_alpha   90.00
_cell.angle_beta   90.00
_cell.angle_gamma   90.00
#
_symmetry.space_group_name_H-M   'P 1'
#
loop_
_entity.id
_entity.type
_entity.pdbx_description
1 polymer ?
#
loop_
_entity_poly.entity_id
_entity_poly.type
_entity_poly.pdbx_seq_one_letter_code
_entity_poly.pdbx_strand_id
1 'polypeptide(L)'
;MPQVFSDGSFKLCAAAAQFDNNLHLLFLQNPEKKTNLILGVPGAQMPAGQQVMVKVSVDGKVTKEKGAVISQPEAIAIPLADDPDLVRAITAGNVLSIEVPGDTATFQMKGATKALKDLGACIDQAKAGTLKLPAPAQPPIPPALAKMLVEAGLKDARAIPIDKIPPQQRPGDFAWQLGERVLGSVRSFPLSEEAGDFGAISQKYLDQLKQSCEGNFTPNFGNVENLTAYGLRTGTAGCDSKEGKIHVAMTMQLIPVPKQQGQEKQVRVLNVYTHETVEAEKARADSANQGIYKVLQERGKQPLPTAQAPQGQAPQQGQAKPAAAAPKPAGQ
;
A
#
# COMPACT_ATOMS: atom_id res chain seq x y z
N MET A 1 -1.39 -17.59 -9.13
CA MET A 1 -0.51 -17.76 -7.96
C MET A 1 -1.27 -17.40 -6.68
N PRO A 2 -1.10 -18.16 -5.60
CA PRO A 2 -1.61 -17.79 -4.28
C PRO A 2 -1.01 -16.47 -3.81
N GLN A 3 -1.84 -15.68 -3.16
CA GLN A 3 -1.47 -14.53 -2.35
C GLN A 3 -1.75 -14.89 -0.89
N VAL A 4 -0.85 -14.48 -0.01
CA VAL A 4 -0.95 -14.74 1.43
C VAL A 4 -1.02 -13.43 2.18
N PHE A 5 -1.61 -13.48 3.37
CA PHE A 5 -1.42 -12.44 4.38
C PHE A 5 0.00 -12.53 4.95
N SER A 6 0.39 -11.50 5.70
CA SER A 6 1.72 -11.36 6.30
C SER A 6 2.00 -12.44 7.34
N ASP A 7 0.96 -13.05 7.90
CA ASP A 7 1.04 -14.23 8.77
C ASP A 7 1.17 -15.57 8.00
N GLY A 8 1.24 -15.52 6.67
CA GLY A 8 1.36 -16.69 5.79
C GLY A 8 0.04 -17.38 5.46
N SER A 9 -1.08 -16.95 6.05
CA SER A 9 -2.38 -17.56 5.74
C SER A 9 -2.88 -17.16 4.35
N PHE A 10 -3.69 -18.03 3.75
CA PHE A 10 -4.21 -17.81 2.40
C PHE A 10 -5.13 -16.58 2.33
N LYS A 11 -4.91 -15.71 1.34
CA LYS A 11 -5.70 -14.50 1.10
C LYS A 11 -6.60 -14.63 -0.13
N LEU A 12 -5.98 -14.84 -1.29
CA LEU A 12 -6.67 -14.92 -2.59
C LEU A 12 -5.75 -15.55 -3.63
N CYS A 13 -6.26 -15.84 -4.83
CA CYS A 13 -5.43 -16.21 -5.97
C CYS A 13 -5.38 -15.06 -6.98
N ALA A 14 -4.19 -14.80 -7.53
CA ALA A 14 -3.96 -13.76 -8.52
C ALA A 14 -3.36 -14.34 -9.81
N ALA A 15 -3.77 -13.85 -10.97
CA ALA A 15 -3.12 -14.10 -12.25
C ALA A 15 -2.86 -12.75 -12.90
N ALA A 16 -1.62 -12.50 -13.30
CA ALA A 16 -1.18 -11.21 -13.80
C ALA A 16 -0.53 -11.37 -15.18
N ALA A 17 -0.70 -10.36 -16.03
CA ALA A 17 0.03 -10.20 -17.27
C ALA A 17 0.45 -8.74 -17.42
N GLN A 18 1.68 -8.52 -17.86
CA GLN A 18 2.17 -7.22 -18.31
C GLN A 18 2.13 -7.20 -19.83
N PHE A 19 1.72 -6.07 -20.38
CA PHE A 19 1.57 -5.86 -21.82
C PHE A 19 2.59 -4.84 -22.33
N ASP A 20 2.84 -4.87 -23.64
CA ASP A 20 3.87 -4.06 -24.30
C ASP A 20 3.62 -2.55 -24.20
N ASN A 21 2.37 -2.15 -23.96
CA ASN A 21 1.97 -0.77 -23.69
C ASN A 21 2.21 -0.32 -22.25
N ASN A 22 3.01 -1.07 -21.49
CA ASN A 22 3.29 -0.86 -20.07
C ASN A 22 2.06 -0.97 -19.15
N LEU A 23 0.90 -1.38 -19.65
CA LEU A 23 -0.28 -1.64 -18.83
C LEU A 23 -0.23 -3.04 -18.23
N HIS A 24 -0.79 -3.17 -17.03
CA HIS A 24 -0.80 -4.42 -16.30
C HIS A 24 -2.26 -4.85 -16.13
N LEU A 25 -2.52 -6.14 -16.30
CA LEU A 25 -3.84 -6.71 -16.10
C LEU A 25 -3.75 -7.83 -15.08
N LEU A 26 -4.52 -7.70 -13.99
CA LEU A 26 -4.53 -8.71 -12.92
C LEU A 26 -5.96 -9.19 -12.68
N PHE A 27 -6.14 -10.50 -12.69
CA PHE A 27 -7.33 -11.17 -12.22
C PHE A 27 -7.11 -11.64 -10.79
N LEU A 28 -7.99 -11.22 -9.89
CA LEU A 28 -7.98 -11.63 -8.48
C LEU A 28 -9.25 -12.43 -8.21
N GLN A 29 -9.10 -13.60 -7.58
CA GLN A 29 -10.24 -14.40 -7.14
C GLN A 29 -10.14 -14.65 -5.64
N ASN A 30 -11.18 -14.28 -4.89
CA ASN A 30 -11.23 -14.47 -3.44
C ASN A 30 -11.70 -15.89 -3.07
N PRO A 31 -11.67 -16.29 -1.79
CA PRO A 31 -12.15 -17.61 -1.35
C PRO A 31 -13.63 -17.90 -1.71
N GLU A 32 -14.45 -16.88 -1.93
CA GLU A 32 -15.86 -17.04 -2.37
C GLU A 32 -15.98 -17.22 -3.90
N LYS A 33 -14.86 -17.35 -4.62
CA LYS A 33 -14.79 -17.38 -6.10
C LYS A 33 -15.27 -16.10 -6.78
N LYS A 34 -15.40 -14.99 -6.05
CA LYS A 34 -15.68 -13.67 -6.62
C LYS A 34 -14.44 -13.14 -7.31
N THR A 35 -14.59 -12.73 -8.56
CA THR A 35 -13.49 -12.28 -9.41
C THR A 35 -13.49 -10.76 -9.53
N ASN A 36 -12.32 -10.16 -9.38
CA ASN A 36 -12.05 -8.76 -9.66
C ASN A 36 -10.98 -8.66 -10.74
N LEU A 37 -11.11 -7.66 -11.59
CA LEU A 37 -10.12 -7.28 -12.58
C LEU A 37 -9.44 -5.98 -12.12
N ILE A 38 -8.11 -5.96 -12.11
CA ILE A 38 -7.32 -4.77 -11.85
C ILE A 38 -6.64 -4.34 -13.15
N LEU A 39 -6.86 -3.08 -13.51
CA LEU A 39 -6.09 -2.39 -14.53
C LEU A 39 -5.00 -1.57 -13.84
N GLY A 40 -3.74 -1.98 -14.02
CA GLY A 40 -2.58 -1.23 -13.59
C GLY A 40 -2.11 -0.26 -14.69
N VAL A 41 -1.94 1.00 -14.31
CA VAL A 41 -1.52 2.11 -15.18
C VAL A 41 -0.28 2.76 -14.56
N PRO A 42 0.92 2.20 -14.78
CA PRO A 42 2.15 2.70 -14.16
C PRO A 42 2.39 4.18 -14.47
N GLY A 43 2.78 4.96 -13.46
CA GLY A 43 3.00 6.41 -13.56
C GLY A 43 1.74 7.28 -13.44
N ALA A 44 0.55 6.69 -13.38
CA ALA A 44 -0.68 7.44 -13.12
C ALA A 44 -0.74 7.97 -11.68
N GLN A 45 -1.38 9.12 -11.49
CA GLN A 45 -1.60 9.74 -10.17
C GLN A 45 -3.09 9.90 -9.89
N MET A 46 -3.82 8.80 -9.94
CA MET A 46 -5.26 8.80 -9.73
C MET A 46 -5.63 8.99 -8.24
N PRO A 47 -6.73 9.69 -7.89
CA PRO A 47 -7.17 9.81 -6.50
C PRO A 47 -7.68 8.48 -5.95
N ALA A 48 -6.95 7.88 -5.00
CA ALA A 48 -7.37 6.62 -4.36
C ALA A 48 -8.74 6.77 -3.66
N GLY A 49 -9.57 5.74 -3.77
CA GLY A 49 -10.93 5.68 -3.24
C GLY A 49 -12.00 6.30 -4.14
N GLN A 50 -11.62 7.02 -5.21
CA GLN A 50 -12.57 7.58 -6.16
C GLN A 50 -13.29 6.47 -6.95
N GLN A 51 -14.61 6.62 -7.10
CA GLN A 51 -15.40 5.76 -7.98
C GLN A 51 -15.40 6.31 -9.41
N VAL A 52 -15.26 5.43 -10.39
CA VAL A 52 -15.26 5.77 -11.81
C VAL A 52 -16.13 4.76 -12.57
N MET A 53 -16.80 5.22 -13.63
CA MET A 53 -17.48 4.33 -14.56
C MET A 53 -16.49 3.88 -15.63
N VAL A 54 -16.46 2.59 -15.90
CA VAL A 54 -15.64 1.99 -16.96
C VAL A 54 -16.53 1.16 -17.88
N LYS A 55 -16.14 1.11 -19.16
CA LYS A 55 -16.80 0.26 -20.13
C LYS A 55 -15.87 -0.87 -20.51
N VAL A 56 -16.33 -2.08 -20.26
CA VAL A 56 -15.60 -3.32 -20.52
C VAL A 56 -16.22 -3.98 -21.74
N SER A 57 -15.41 -4.21 -22.77
CA SER A 57 -15.83 -4.86 -24.01
C SER A 57 -14.96 -6.07 -24.32
N VAL A 58 -15.58 -7.15 -24.80
CA VAL A 58 -14.89 -8.36 -25.24
C VAL A 58 -15.22 -8.64 -26.71
N ASP A 59 -14.18 -8.68 -27.54
CA ASP A 59 -14.26 -8.88 -28.99
C ASP A 59 -15.21 -7.91 -29.73
N GLY A 60 -15.58 -6.78 -29.10
CA GLY A 60 -16.62 -5.87 -29.58
C GLY A 60 -18.05 -6.45 -29.54
N LYS A 61 -18.24 -7.66 -29.01
CA LYS A 61 -19.53 -8.38 -29.01
C LYS A 61 -20.28 -8.24 -27.68
N VAL A 62 -19.55 -8.35 -26.57
CA VAL A 62 -20.10 -8.15 -25.23
C VAL A 62 -19.57 -6.84 -24.72
N THR A 63 -20.45 -5.91 -24.37
CA THR A 63 -20.08 -4.60 -23.82
C THR A 63 -20.91 -4.32 -22.59
N LYS A 64 -20.25 -3.95 -21.50
CA LYS A 64 -20.86 -3.69 -20.20
C LYS A 64 -20.27 -2.44 -19.58
N GLU A 65 -21.10 -1.59 -19.02
CA GLU A 65 -20.66 -0.52 -18.13
C GLU A 65 -20.61 -1.04 -16.69
N LYS A 66 -19.53 -0.72 -15.99
CA LYS A 66 -19.28 -1.16 -14.61
C LYS A 66 -18.79 0.01 -13.77
N GLY A 67 -19.30 0.09 -12.54
CA GLY A 67 -18.67 0.91 -11.51
C GLY A 67 -17.36 0.28 -11.09
N ALA A 68 -16.30 1.07 -11.04
CA ALA A 68 -14.96 0.69 -10.61
C ALA A 68 -14.44 1.67 -9.55
N VAL A 69 -13.40 1.27 -8.83
CA VAL A 69 -12.77 2.08 -7.77
C VAL A 69 -11.30 2.21 -8.06
N ILE A 70 -10.76 3.43 -7.96
CA ILE A 70 -9.31 3.66 -7.95
C ILE A 70 -8.77 3.12 -6.61
N SER A 71 -8.25 1.90 -6.64
CA SER A 71 -7.75 1.20 -5.45
C SER A 71 -6.41 1.74 -4.96
N GLN A 72 -5.59 2.26 -5.89
CA GLN A 72 -4.31 2.92 -5.67
C GLN A 72 -4.09 3.95 -6.79
N PRO A 73 -3.15 4.91 -6.64
CA PRO A 73 -2.91 5.92 -7.68
C PRO A 73 -2.63 5.38 -9.09
N GLU A 74 -2.12 4.15 -9.18
CA GLU A 74 -1.82 3.46 -10.44
C GLU A 74 -2.72 2.25 -10.71
N ALA A 75 -3.82 2.05 -9.96
CA ALA A 75 -4.62 0.82 -10.07
C ALA A 75 -6.13 1.04 -9.97
N ILE A 76 -6.86 0.64 -11.01
CA ILE A 76 -8.33 0.65 -11.08
C ILE A 76 -8.85 -0.76 -10.84
N ALA A 77 -9.70 -0.93 -9.83
CA ALA A 77 -10.35 -2.19 -9.49
C ALA A 77 -11.77 -2.25 -10.05
N ILE A 78 -12.03 -3.25 -10.89
CA ILE A 78 -13.28 -3.47 -11.60
C ILE A 78 -13.91 -4.78 -11.08
N PRO A 79 -15.02 -4.73 -10.33
CA PRO A 79 -15.70 -5.92 -9.87
C PRO A 79 -16.36 -6.66 -11.04
N LEU A 80 -16.12 -7.97 -11.12
CA LEU A 80 -16.73 -8.85 -12.13
C LEU A 80 -17.70 -9.88 -11.51
N ALA A 81 -17.73 -9.97 -10.18
CA ALA A 81 -18.41 -11.04 -9.45
C ALA A 81 -19.93 -11.09 -9.64
N ASP A 82 -20.54 -9.95 -9.97
CA ASP A 82 -21.96 -9.75 -10.23
C ASP A 82 -22.33 -9.89 -11.71
N ASP A 83 -21.37 -10.17 -12.60
CA ASP A 83 -21.61 -10.32 -14.04
C ASP A 83 -20.97 -11.62 -14.59
N PRO A 84 -21.62 -12.79 -14.38
CA PRO A 84 -21.09 -14.07 -14.84
C PRO A 84 -20.98 -14.17 -16.37
N ASP A 85 -21.80 -13.42 -17.11
CA ASP A 85 -21.76 -13.40 -18.57
C ASP A 85 -20.52 -12.65 -19.08
N LEU A 86 -20.17 -11.53 -18.44
CA LEU A 86 -18.92 -10.83 -18.72
C LEU A 86 -17.70 -11.68 -18.37
N VAL A 87 -17.71 -12.40 -17.23
CA VAL A 87 -16.62 -13.32 -16.87
C VAL A 87 -16.47 -14.44 -17.91
N ARG A 88 -17.58 -15.04 -18.37
CA ARG A 88 -17.56 -16.05 -19.43
C ARG A 88 -17.04 -15.47 -20.74
N ALA A 89 -17.46 -14.27 -21.11
CA ALA A 89 -16.98 -13.57 -22.30
C ALA A 89 -15.47 -13.36 -22.22
N ILE A 90 -14.96 -12.81 -21.11
CA ILE A 90 -13.52 -12.61 -20.87
C ILE A 90 -12.74 -13.93 -20.95
N THR A 91 -13.33 -15.02 -20.44
CA THR A 91 -12.70 -16.35 -20.44
C THR A 91 -12.56 -16.94 -21.84
N ALA A 92 -13.52 -16.68 -22.73
CA ALA A 92 -13.60 -17.25 -24.08
C ALA A 92 -13.14 -16.28 -25.20
N GLY A 93 -13.06 -14.99 -24.90
CA GLY A 93 -12.74 -13.94 -25.86
C GLY A 93 -11.26 -13.83 -26.18
N ASN A 94 -10.97 -13.07 -27.23
CA ASN A 94 -9.61 -12.88 -27.75
C ASN A 94 -9.05 -11.50 -27.41
N VAL A 95 -9.92 -10.50 -27.34
CA VAL A 95 -9.57 -9.10 -27.12
C VAL A 95 -10.46 -8.53 -26.01
N LEU A 96 -9.84 -7.99 -24.98
CA LEU A 96 -10.49 -7.25 -23.91
C LEU A 96 -10.17 -5.77 -24.09
N SER A 97 -11.19 -4.91 -24.19
CA SER A 97 -11.04 -3.46 -24.17
C SER A 97 -11.65 -2.90 -22.89
N ILE A 98 -10.93 -1.99 -22.25
CA ILE A 98 -11.35 -1.28 -21.05
C ILE A 98 -11.26 0.21 -21.38
N GLU A 99 -12.41 0.84 -21.48
CA GLU A 99 -12.56 2.28 -21.71
C GLU A 99 -12.78 2.96 -20.35
N VAL A 100 -11.87 3.88 -20.02
CA VAL A 100 -11.90 4.76 -18.84
C VAL A 100 -12.10 6.20 -19.32
N PRO A 101 -12.50 7.17 -18.46
CA PRO A 101 -12.69 8.55 -18.90
C PRO A 101 -11.43 9.11 -19.60
N GLY A 102 -11.53 9.32 -20.91
CA GLY A 102 -10.47 9.91 -21.74
C GLY A 102 -9.46 8.94 -22.35
N ASP A 103 -9.55 7.63 -22.08
CA ASP A 103 -8.59 6.64 -22.63
C ASP A 103 -9.23 5.26 -22.85
N THR A 104 -8.63 4.45 -23.72
CA THR A 104 -9.05 3.07 -23.98
C THR A 104 -7.84 2.14 -24.05
N ALA A 105 -7.82 1.16 -23.15
CA ALA A 105 -6.82 0.12 -23.12
C ALA A 105 -7.35 -1.15 -23.81
N THR A 106 -6.52 -1.78 -24.65
CA THR A 106 -6.88 -3.03 -25.33
C THR A 106 -5.83 -4.11 -25.07
N PHE A 107 -6.30 -5.31 -24.75
CA PHE A 107 -5.49 -6.45 -24.31
C PHE A 107 -5.78 -7.68 -25.16
N GLN A 108 -4.73 -8.35 -25.60
CA GLN A 108 -4.83 -9.67 -26.23
C GLN A 108 -4.94 -10.74 -25.13
N MET A 109 -6.05 -11.46 -25.10
CA MET A 109 -6.43 -12.39 -24.03
C MET A 109 -5.88 -13.82 -24.23
N LYS A 110 -4.75 -13.95 -24.93
CA LYS A 110 -4.10 -15.24 -25.15
C LYS A 110 -3.73 -15.87 -23.81
N GLY A 111 -4.31 -17.05 -23.52
CA GLY A 111 -4.08 -17.77 -22.27
C GLY A 111 -5.00 -17.38 -21.11
N ALA A 112 -5.93 -16.43 -21.29
CA ALA A 112 -6.87 -16.02 -20.25
C ALA A 112 -7.75 -17.18 -19.74
N THR A 113 -8.20 -18.06 -20.63
CA THR A 113 -8.94 -19.28 -20.25
C THR A 113 -8.16 -20.14 -19.27
N LYS A 114 -6.87 -20.36 -19.55
CA LYS A 114 -6.00 -21.15 -18.67
C LYS A 114 -5.77 -20.42 -17.34
N ALA A 115 -5.48 -19.12 -17.39
CA ALA A 115 -5.25 -18.32 -16.19
C ALA A 115 -6.46 -18.31 -15.24
N LEU A 116 -7.67 -18.13 -15.77
CA LEU A 116 -8.90 -18.14 -14.98
C LEU A 116 -9.25 -19.54 -14.45
N LYS A 117 -8.97 -20.60 -15.23
CA LYS A 117 -9.09 -21.99 -14.75
C LYS A 117 -8.11 -22.28 -13.61
N ASP A 118 -6.85 -21.88 -13.76
CA ASP A 118 -5.80 -22.04 -12.75
C ASP A 118 -6.13 -21.23 -11.49
N LEU A 119 -6.76 -20.06 -11.61
CA LEU A 119 -7.29 -19.30 -10.48
C LEU A 119 -8.35 -20.09 -9.72
N GLY A 120 -9.34 -20.65 -10.43
CA GLY A 120 -10.36 -21.51 -9.81
C GLY A 120 -9.76 -22.72 -9.10
N ALA A 121 -8.82 -23.42 -9.74
CA ALA A 121 -8.11 -24.55 -9.15
C ALA A 121 -7.29 -24.15 -7.92
N CYS A 122 -6.64 -22.98 -7.95
CA CYS A 122 -5.91 -22.42 -6.82
C CYS A 122 -6.85 -22.19 -5.61
N ILE A 123 -8.06 -21.66 -5.84
CA ILE A 123 -9.05 -21.48 -4.77
C ILE A 123 -9.56 -22.81 -4.22
N ASP A 124 -9.81 -23.79 -5.09
CA ASP A 124 -10.26 -25.11 -4.68
C ASP A 124 -9.19 -25.85 -3.86
N GLN A 125 -7.92 -25.76 -4.25
CA GLN A 125 -6.79 -26.28 -3.48
C GLN A 125 -6.65 -25.58 -2.12
N ALA A 126 -6.85 -24.26 -2.06
CA ALA A 126 -6.81 -23.51 -0.81
C ALA A 126 -7.91 -23.98 0.16
N LYS A 127 -9.13 -24.14 -0.33
CA LYS A 127 -10.27 -24.66 0.45
C LYS A 127 -10.05 -26.08 0.94
N ALA A 128 -9.42 -26.91 0.11
CA ALA A 128 -9.07 -28.29 0.47
C ALA A 128 -7.84 -28.40 1.39
N GLY A 129 -7.16 -27.29 1.72
CA GLY A 129 -5.92 -27.30 2.51
C GLY A 129 -4.73 -27.95 1.82
N THR A 130 -4.80 -28.15 0.49
CA THR A 130 -3.75 -28.81 -0.31
C THR A 130 -2.86 -27.82 -1.05
N LEU A 131 -3.22 -26.54 -1.05
CA LEU A 131 -2.44 -25.49 -1.72
C LEU A 131 -1.13 -25.24 -0.98
N LYS A 132 -0.01 -25.42 -1.70
CA LYS A 132 1.30 -25.01 -1.20
C LYS A 132 1.38 -23.48 -1.20
N LEU A 133 1.30 -22.90 -0.01
CA LEU A 133 1.43 -21.46 0.16
C LEU A 133 2.90 -21.05 0.10
N PRO A 134 3.22 -19.88 -0.47
CA PRO A 134 4.54 -19.30 -0.33
C PRO A 134 4.81 -19.04 1.15
N ALA A 135 6.08 -19.16 1.56
CA ALA A 135 6.48 -18.71 2.88
C ALA A 135 6.10 -17.23 3.05
N PRO A 136 5.78 -16.78 4.29
CA PRO A 136 5.47 -15.38 4.57
C PRO A 136 6.53 -14.47 3.93
N ALA A 137 6.11 -13.69 2.93
CA ALA A 137 7.04 -13.11 1.96
C ALA A 137 7.64 -11.76 2.38
N GLN A 138 7.24 -11.18 3.52
CA GLN A 138 7.80 -9.91 3.98
C GLN A 138 7.91 -9.89 5.51
N PRO A 139 8.97 -9.26 6.06
CA PRO A 139 8.95 -8.89 7.46
C PRO A 139 7.75 -7.94 7.65
N PRO A 140 6.83 -8.22 8.58
CA PRO A 140 5.65 -7.40 8.83
C PRO A 140 5.95 -5.92 9.20
N ILE A 141 7.23 -5.56 9.37
CA ILE A 141 7.74 -4.18 9.47
C ILE A 141 8.82 -3.95 8.41
N PRO A 142 8.75 -2.87 7.60
CA PRO A 142 9.78 -2.52 6.62
C PRO A 142 11.16 -2.33 7.26
N PRO A 143 12.28 -2.71 6.60
CA PRO A 143 13.63 -2.62 7.19
C PRO A 143 14.01 -1.24 7.73
N ALA A 144 13.60 -0.16 7.03
CA ALA A 144 13.89 1.21 7.47
C ALA A 144 13.15 1.57 8.77
N LEU A 145 11.90 1.11 8.92
CA LEU A 145 11.12 1.29 10.15
C LEU A 145 11.67 0.40 11.26
N ALA A 146 11.99 -0.87 10.99
CA ALA A 146 12.60 -1.77 11.97
C ALA A 146 13.91 -1.19 12.53
N LYS A 147 14.78 -0.65 11.65
CA LYS A 147 16.00 0.04 12.06
C LYS A 147 15.71 1.25 12.95
N MET A 148 14.72 2.07 12.58
CA MET A 148 14.30 3.22 13.40
C MET A 148 13.81 2.77 14.78
N LEU A 149 12.97 1.73 14.87
CA LEU A 149 12.46 1.21 16.13
C LEU A 149 13.60 0.72 17.03
N VAL A 150 14.60 0.01 16.47
CA VAL A 150 15.79 -0.41 17.21
C VAL A 150 16.61 0.78 17.72
N GLU A 151 16.84 1.79 16.88
CA GLU A 151 17.52 3.05 17.28
C GLU A 151 16.75 3.82 18.35
N ALA A 152 15.41 3.73 18.33
CA ALA A 152 14.53 4.30 19.34
C ALA A 152 14.53 3.50 20.67
N GLY A 153 15.31 2.41 20.75
CA GLY A 153 15.38 1.55 21.93
C GLY A 153 14.31 0.45 21.98
N LEU A 154 13.50 0.29 20.94
CA LEU A 154 12.36 -0.63 20.86
C LEU A 154 12.75 -1.98 20.27
N LYS A 155 13.78 -2.60 20.85
CA LYS A 155 14.34 -3.87 20.36
C LYS A 155 13.39 -5.05 20.52
N ASP A 156 12.43 -4.93 21.41
CA ASP A 156 11.38 -5.91 21.71
C ASP A 156 10.09 -5.68 20.90
N ALA A 157 10.08 -4.72 19.97
CA ALA A 157 8.96 -4.48 19.08
C ALA A 157 8.66 -5.73 18.24
N ARG A 158 7.50 -6.34 18.48
CA ARG A 158 7.00 -7.48 17.69
C ARG A 158 5.97 -6.99 16.72
N ALA A 159 6.24 -7.16 15.45
CA ALA A 159 5.31 -6.78 14.40
C ALA A 159 3.95 -7.49 14.51
N ILE A 160 2.88 -6.78 14.19
CA ILE A 160 1.51 -7.30 14.19
C ILE A 160 1.02 -7.36 12.73
N PRO A 161 0.60 -8.52 12.22
CA PRO A 161 -0.08 -8.62 10.93
C PRO A 161 -1.43 -7.89 10.99
N ILE A 162 -1.55 -6.80 10.22
CA ILE A 162 -2.78 -5.97 10.18
C ILE A 162 -3.47 -6.00 8.82
N ASP A 163 -2.92 -6.75 7.87
CA ASP A 163 -3.41 -6.81 6.50
C ASP A 163 -4.75 -7.57 6.36
N LYS A 164 -5.12 -8.37 7.38
CA LYS A 164 -6.45 -8.95 7.56
C LYS A 164 -7.50 -7.97 8.09
N ILE A 165 -7.08 -6.91 8.75
CA ILE A 165 -7.98 -5.89 9.29
C ILE A 165 -8.39 -4.96 8.14
N PRO A 166 -9.68 -4.62 7.98
CA PRO A 166 -10.13 -3.65 6.99
C PRO A 166 -9.34 -2.34 7.11
N PRO A 167 -8.92 -1.69 6.00
CA PRO A 167 -8.07 -0.49 6.06
C PRO A 167 -8.58 0.60 7.01
N GLN A 168 -9.89 0.81 7.08
CA GLN A 168 -10.52 1.82 7.94
C GLN A 168 -10.37 1.51 9.44
N GLN A 169 -10.21 0.23 9.80
CA GLN A 169 -10.12 -0.27 11.17
C GLN A 169 -8.68 -0.57 11.59
N ARG A 170 -7.70 -0.48 10.69
CA ARG A 170 -6.30 -0.76 11.02
C ARG A 170 -5.78 0.27 12.01
N PRO A 171 -4.94 -0.10 12.99
CA PRO A 171 -4.30 0.87 13.86
C PRO A 171 -3.29 1.77 13.11
N GLY A 172 -2.80 1.35 11.95
CA GLY A 172 -1.86 2.10 11.10
C GLY A 172 -1.59 1.41 9.77
N ASP A 173 -0.60 1.88 9.02
CA ASP A 173 -0.04 1.19 7.85
C ASP A 173 0.87 0.03 8.28
N PHE A 174 1.53 0.19 9.43
CA PHE A 174 2.29 -0.83 10.13
C PHE A 174 1.98 -0.78 11.62
N ALA A 175 2.04 -1.93 12.28
CA ALA A 175 1.79 -2.03 13.72
C ALA A 175 2.77 -3.00 14.39
N TRP A 176 3.04 -2.75 15.65
CA TRP A 176 3.89 -3.56 16.51
C TRP A 176 3.35 -3.58 17.94
N GLN A 177 3.76 -4.59 18.70
CA GLN A 177 3.49 -4.73 20.12
C GLN A 177 4.77 -4.54 20.91
N LEU A 178 4.71 -3.79 22.01
CA LEU A 178 5.76 -3.73 23.03
C LEU A 178 5.25 -4.41 24.29
N GLY A 179 5.91 -5.49 24.69
CA GLY A 179 5.40 -6.37 25.74
C GLY A 179 4.02 -6.93 25.39
N GLU A 180 3.10 -6.95 26.35
CA GLU A 180 1.77 -7.54 26.16
C GLU A 180 0.67 -6.50 25.87
N ARG A 181 0.87 -5.24 26.23
CA ARG A 181 -0.23 -4.26 26.37
C ARG A 181 -0.01 -2.92 25.70
N VAL A 182 1.15 -2.67 25.08
CA VAL A 182 1.38 -1.45 24.32
C VAL A 182 1.31 -1.78 22.83
N LEU A 183 0.33 -1.18 22.15
CA LEU A 183 0.15 -1.27 20.71
C LEU A 183 0.80 -0.05 20.07
N GLY A 184 1.89 -0.25 19.35
CA GLY A 184 2.51 0.77 18.52
C GLY A 184 2.03 0.70 17.08
N SER A 185 1.91 1.86 16.42
CA SER A 185 1.64 1.90 14.98
C SER A 185 2.26 3.13 14.32
N VAL A 186 2.36 3.09 13.00
CA VAL A 186 2.60 4.28 12.19
C VAL A 186 1.57 4.33 11.08
N ARG A 187 1.01 5.53 10.84
CA ARG A 187 0.12 5.79 9.71
C ARG A 187 0.59 7.02 8.95
N SER A 188 0.52 6.94 7.62
CA SER A 188 1.00 7.97 6.69
C SER A 188 -0.19 8.55 5.95
N PHE A 189 -0.34 9.87 5.99
CA PHE A 189 -1.41 10.58 5.31
C PHE A 189 -0.83 11.49 4.25
N PRO A 190 -1.16 11.31 2.95
CA PRO A 190 -0.89 12.34 1.96
C PRO A 190 -1.81 13.54 2.24
N LEU A 191 -1.23 14.73 2.28
CA LEU A 191 -1.91 15.99 2.55
C LEU A 191 -1.64 16.97 1.41
N SER A 192 -2.68 17.67 1.00
CA SER A 192 -2.54 18.81 0.10
C SER A 192 -2.13 20.07 0.86
N GLU A 193 -1.79 21.15 0.14
CA GLU A 193 -1.48 22.45 0.74
C GLU A 193 -2.68 23.01 1.53
N GLU A 194 -3.91 22.77 1.09
CA GLU A 194 -5.14 23.25 1.72
C GLU A 194 -5.44 22.61 3.08
N ALA A 195 -4.70 21.57 3.48
CA ALA A 195 -4.85 20.95 4.79
C ALA A 195 -4.46 21.87 5.97
N GLY A 196 -3.87 23.04 5.69
CA GLY A 196 -3.48 24.03 6.70
C GLY A 196 -2.02 23.87 7.17
N ASP A 197 -1.64 24.62 8.21
CA ASP A 197 -0.34 24.47 8.85
C ASP A 197 -0.25 23.21 9.73
N PHE A 198 0.94 22.90 10.23
CA PHE A 198 1.14 21.69 11.02
C PHE A 198 0.33 21.69 12.34
N GLY A 199 0.09 22.86 12.92
CA GLY A 199 -0.76 23.01 14.10
C GLY A 199 -2.19 22.58 13.80
N ALA A 200 -2.79 23.14 12.76
CA ALA A 200 -4.15 22.82 12.30
C ALA A 200 -4.28 21.35 11.88
N ILE A 201 -3.30 20.82 11.15
CA ILE A 201 -3.25 19.40 10.74
C ILE A 201 -3.24 18.49 11.98
N SER A 202 -2.38 18.78 12.95
CA SER A 202 -2.27 17.99 14.19
C SER A 202 -3.56 18.05 15.01
N GLN A 203 -4.19 19.22 15.12
CA GLN A 203 -5.46 19.38 15.82
C GLN A 203 -6.57 18.56 15.17
N LYS A 204 -6.69 18.63 13.83
CA LYS A 204 -7.67 17.84 13.08
C LYS A 204 -7.52 16.34 13.31
N TYR A 205 -6.28 15.85 13.44
CA TYR A 205 -6.04 14.44 13.77
C TYR A 205 -6.57 14.10 15.17
N LEU A 206 -6.35 14.93 16.19
CA LEU A 206 -6.90 14.68 17.53
C LEU A 206 -8.42 14.81 17.57
N ASP A 207 -9.01 15.71 16.79
CA ASP A 207 -10.46 15.82 16.68
C ASP A 207 -11.06 14.53 16.08
N GLN A 208 -10.36 13.89 15.14
CA GLN A 208 -10.73 12.56 14.64
C GLN A 208 -10.56 11.48 15.70
N LEU A 209 -9.45 11.49 16.46
CA LEU A 209 -9.22 10.53 17.55
C LEU A 209 -10.27 10.68 18.68
N LYS A 210 -10.74 11.90 18.93
CA LYS A 210 -11.82 12.17 19.88
C LYS A 210 -13.11 11.44 19.50
N GLN A 211 -13.39 11.29 18.20
CA GLN A 211 -14.61 10.61 17.74
C GLN A 211 -14.63 9.11 18.05
N SER A 212 -13.47 8.49 18.25
CA SER A 212 -13.38 7.09 18.71
C SER A 212 -13.37 6.94 20.24
N CYS A 213 -13.37 8.05 21.00
CA CYS A 213 -13.44 8.02 22.45
C CYS A 213 -14.89 8.17 22.91
N GLU A 214 -15.45 7.11 23.51
CA GLU A 214 -16.80 7.15 24.10
C GLU A 214 -16.88 7.92 25.43
N GLY A 215 -15.73 8.39 25.93
CA GLY A 215 -15.57 8.95 27.25
C GLY A 215 -14.95 10.36 27.29
N ASN A 216 -14.35 10.73 28.42
CA ASN A 216 -13.71 12.02 28.55
C ASN A 216 -12.36 12.03 27.82
N PHE A 217 -12.28 12.81 26.74
CA PHE A 217 -11.09 12.93 25.91
C PHE A 217 -10.21 14.09 26.37
N THR A 218 -8.95 13.80 26.75
CA THR A 218 -7.98 14.78 27.23
C THR A 218 -6.76 14.83 26.32
N PRO A 219 -6.73 15.74 25.33
CA PRO A 219 -5.59 15.91 24.43
C PRO A 219 -4.52 16.82 25.06
N ASN A 220 -3.26 16.60 24.69
CA ASN A 220 -2.16 17.51 24.95
C ASN A 220 -1.15 17.46 23.80
N PHE A 221 -0.52 18.59 23.51
CA PHE A 221 0.50 18.68 22.47
C PHE A 221 1.75 19.38 22.98
N GLY A 222 2.91 18.90 22.53
CA GLY A 222 4.15 19.66 22.58
C GLY A 222 4.16 20.80 21.55
N ASN A 223 5.23 21.58 21.55
CA ASN A 223 5.46 22.60 20.54
C ASN A 223 5.78 21.97 19.17
N VAL A 224 5.45 22.68 18.09
CA VAL A 224 5.94 22.34 16.75
C VAL A 224 7.41 22.71 16.66
N GLU A 225 8.25 21.76 16.29
CA GLU A 225 9.66 21.93 16.00
C GLU A 225 9.87 21.90 14.49
N ASN A 226 10.44 22.96 13.92
CA ASN A 226 10.77 23.03 12.50
C ASN A 226 12.23 22.60 12.33
N LEU A 227 12.43 21.38 11.82
CA LEU A 227 13.75 20.85 11.49
C LEU A 227 14.05 21.09 10.01
N THR A 228 15.32 20.96 9.63
CA THR A 228 15.78 21.14 8.25
C THR A 228 15.01 20.28 7.25
N ALA A 229 14.72 19.03 7.59
CA ALA A 229 14.02 18.10 6.72
C ALA A 229 12.49 18.13 6.83
N TYR A 230 11.92 18.48 7.98
CA TYR A 230 10.47 18.38 8.25
C TYR A 230 10.05 19.08 9.53
N GLY A 231 8.74 19.27 9.70
CA GLY A 231 8.16 19.58 11.00
C GLY A 231 8.06 18.33 11.88
N LEU A 232 8.34 18.47 13.18
CA LEU A 232 8.18 17.43 14.18
C LEU A 232 7.34 17.94 15.36
N ARG A 233 6.46 17.10 15.91
CA ARG A 233 5.64 17.46 17.08
C ARG A 233 5.31 16.21 17.90
N THR A 234 5.27 16.31 19.22
CA THR A 234 4.74 15.25 20.09
C THR A 234 3.34 15.59 20.60
N GLY A 235 2.58 14.58 20.98
CA GLY A 235 1.30 14.75 21.64
C GLY A 235 0.94 13.54 22.50
N THR A 236 -0.08 13.72 23.33
CA THR A 236 -0.71 12.63 24.08
C THR A 236 -2.22 12.81 24.04
N ALA A 237 -2.96 11.73 24.13
CA ALA A 237 -4.39 11.75 24.34
C ALA A 237 -4.78 10.71 25.39
N GLY A 238 -5.62 11.11 26.33
CA GLY A 238 -6.30 10.19 27.26
C GLY A 238 -7.76 10.03 26.88
N CYS A 239 -8.29 8.80 26.98
CA CYS A 239 -9.72 8.53 26.91
C CYS A 239 -10.14 7.79 28.18
N ASP A 240 -10.99 8.43 28.99
CA ASP A 240 -11.56 7.83 30.21
C ASP A 240 -12.97 7.33 29.93
N SER A 241 -13.13 6.01 29.76
CA SER A 241 -14.40 5.36 29.46
C SER A 241 -14.84 4.44 30.60
N LYS A 242 -16.04 3.86 30.50
CA LYS A 242 -16.54 2.87 31.47
C LYS A 242 -15.70 1.59 31.50
N GLU A 243 -15.02 1.27 30.40
CA GLU A 243 -14.19 0.07 30.26
C GLU A 243 -12.76 0.27 30.79
N GLY A 244 -12.37 1.53 31.01
CA GLY A 244 -11.08 1.89 31.58
C GLY A 244 -10.48 3.15 30.97
N LYS A 245 -9.22 3.40 31.36
CA LYS A 245 -8.43 4.54 30.88
C LYS A 245 -7.44 4.08 29.84
N ILE A 246 -7.58 4.64 28.64
CA ILE A 246 -6.66 4.46 27.52
C ILE A 246 -5.78 5.70 27.40
N HIS A 247 -4.47 5.46 27.27
CA HIS A 247 -3.46 6.46 27.02
C HIS A 247 -2.86 6.24 25.63
N VAL A 248 -2.74 7.31 24.86
CA VAL A 248 -2.09 7.32 23.54
C VAL A 248 -0.95 8.32 23.58
N ALA A 249 0.28 7.85 23.39
CA ALA A 249 1.44 8.71 23.17
C ALA A 249 1.72 8.82 21.67
N MET A 250 2.04 10.02 21.18
CA MET A 250 2.12 10.28 19.74
C MET A 250 3.33 11.12 19.35
N THR A 251 3.91 10.80 18.19
CA THR A 251 4.91 11.61 17.50
C THR A 251 4.45 11.82 16.06
N MET A 252 4.34 13.08 15.65
CA MET A 252 3.91 13.48 14.33
C MET A 252 5.08 14.09 13.56
N GLN A 253 5.22 13.70 12.30
CA GLN A 253 6.25 14.19 11.39
C GLN A 253 5.58 14.69 10.11
N LEU A 254 5.74 15.96 9.76
CA LEU A 254 5.20 16.55 8.54
C LEU A 254 6.31 16.79 7.53
N ILE A 255 6.37 15.92 6.53
CA ILE A 255 7.39 15.91 5.49
C ILE A 255 6.90 16.71 4.27
N PRO A 256 7.60 17.76 3.82
CA PRO A 256 7.36 18.34 2.51
C PRO A 256 7.86 17.39 1.43
N VAL A 257 7.02 17.05 0.45
CA VAL A 257 7.46 16.30 -0.73
C VAL A 257 7.87 17.31 -1.81
N PRO A 258 9.05 17.16 -2.43
CA PRO A 258 9.46 18.00 -3.55
C PRO A 258 8.42 17.92 -4.68
N LYS A 259 8.05 19.06 -5.29
CA LYS A 259 7.14 19.08 -6.43
C LYS A 259 7.72 18.24 -7.57
N GLN A 260 6.97 17.27 -8.05
CA GLN A 260 7.32 16.51 -9.26
C GLN A 260 6.99 17.35 -10.51
N GLN A 261 7.64 17.07 -11.63
CA GLN A 261 7.39 17.76 -12.89
C GLN A 261 5.93 17.51 -13.33
N GLY A 262 5.16 18.59 -13.53
CA GLY A 262 3.72 18.52 -13.81
C GLY A 262 2.79 18.64 -12.59
N GLN A 263 3.32 18.71 -11.36
CA GLN A 263 2.52 19.01 -10.17
C GLN A 263 2.48 20.51 -9.90
N GLU A 264 1.29 21.10 -9.94
CA GLU A 264 1.07 22.52 -9.60
C GLU A 264 1.16 22.75 -8.08
N LYS A 265 0.71 21.77 -7.29
CA LYS A 265 0.59 21.87 -5.82
C LYS A 265 1.61 20.98 -5.12
N GLN A 266 2.14 21.46 -4.00
CA GLN A 266 3.01 20.69 -3.14
C GLN A 266 2.20 19.62 -2.39
N VAL A 267 2.70 18.40 -2.37
CA VAL A 267 2.18 17.34 -1.50
C VAL A 267 3.02 17.32 -0.23
N ARG A 268 2.36 17.09 0.90
CA ARG A 268 3.01 16.83 2.19
C ARG A 268 2.60 15.45 2.67
N VAL A 269 3.45 14.81 3.46
CA VAL A 269 3.11 13.55 4.11
C VAL A 269 3.16 13.75 5.62
N LEU A 270 2.06 13.47 6.29
CA LEU A 270 2.01 13.37 7.74
C LEU A 270 2.20 11.92 8.15
N ASN A 271 3.32 11.61 8.81
CA ASN A 271 3.47 10.36 9.53
C ASN A 271 3.06 10.57 10.99
N VAL A 272 2.17 9.71 11.48
CA VAL A 272 1.75 9.70 12.89
C VAL A 272 2.16 8.36 13.48
N TYR A 273 3.12 8.40 14.40
CA TYR A 273 3.53 7.28 15.22
C TYR A 273 2.71 7.33 16.51
N THR A 274 2.06 6.23 16.87
CA THR A 274 1.28 6.14 18.12
C THR A 274 1.74 4.96 18.96
N HIS A 275 1.58 5.09 20.27
CA HIS A 275 1.65 3.99 21.22
C HIS A 275 0.43 4.09 22.13
N GLU A 276 -0.53 3.20 21.90
CA GLU A 276 -1.77 3.09 22.64
C GLU A 276 -1.66 2.00 23.71
N THR A 277 -2.16 2.30 24.91
CA THR A 277 -2.13 1.36 26.03
C THR A 277 -3.11 1.73 27.14
N VAL A 278 -3.20 0.87 28.14
CA VAL A 278 -3.92 1.14 29.40
C VAL A 278 -3.04 1.95 30.36
N GLU A 279 -3.65 2.68 31.29
CA GLU A 279 -2.95 3.57 32.23
C GLU A 279 -1.73 2.93 32.94
N ALA A 280 -1.81 1.64 33.30
CA ALA A 280 -0.73 0.93 33.98
C ALA A 280 0.59 0.86 33.17
N GLU A 281 0.50 0.95 31.84
CA GLU A 281 1.65 0.85 30.93
C GLU A 281 2.01 2.19 30.29
N LYS A 282 1.38 3.28 30.74
CA LYS A 282 1.58 4.64 30.24
C LYS A 282 3.05 5.02 30.11
N ALA A 283 3.85 4.74 31.13
CA ALA A 283 5.28 5.07 31.15
C ALA A 283 6.07 4.39 30.01
N ARG A 284 5.68 3.16 29.62
CA ARG A 284 6.29 2.44 28.52
C ARG A 284 5.92 3.04 27.18
N ALA A 285 4.64 3.38 26.98
CA ALA A 285 4.17 4.06 25.78
C ALA A 285 4.85 5.43 25.60
N ASP A 286 4.95 6.22 26.68
CA ASP A 286 5.63 7.52 26.68
C ASP A 286 7.12 7.37 26.35
N SER A 287 7.80 6.39 26.96
CA SER A 287 9.22 6.12 26.69
C SER A 287 9.44 5.71 25.23
N ALA A 288 8.55 4.88 24.68
CA ALA A 288 8.65 4.45 23.30
C ALA A 288 8.43 5.60 22.32
N ASN A 289 7.43 6.43 22.59
CA ASN A 289 7.19 7.65 21.83
C ASN A 289 8.39 8.60 21.88
N GLN A 290 8.97 8.82 23.06
CA GLN A 290 10.14 9.66 23.24
C GLN A 290 11.37 9.12 22.49
N GLY A 291 11.55 7.79 22.45
CA GLY A 291 12.59 7.14 21.66
C GLY A 291 12.47 7.46 20.18
N ILE A 292 11.27 7.29 19.61
CA ILE A 292 11.00 7.62 18.21
C ILE A 292 11.22 9.11 17.95
N TYR A 293 10.69 9.99 18.82
CA TYR A 293 10.90 11.43 18.71
C TYR A 293 12.38 11.79 18.65
N LYS A 294 13.24 11.24 19.53
CA LYS A 294 14.68 11.52 19.53
C LYS A 294 15.36 11.08 18.22
N VAL A 295 15.02 9.91 17.70
CA VAL A 295 15.57 9.41 16.43
C VAL A 295 15.17 10.31 15.27
N LEU A 296 13.89 10.69 15.20
CA LEU A 296 13.40 11.61 14.17
C LEU A 296 14.02 13.00 14.34
N GLN A 297 14.07 13.55 15.54
CA GLN A 297 14.69 14.85 15.80
C GLN A 297 16.14 14.88 15.29
N GLU A 298 16.94 13.85 15.59
CA GLU A 298 18.32 13.77 15.12
C GLU A 298 18.41 13.66 13.59
N ARG A 299 17.61 12.78 12.98
CA ARG A 299 17.58 12.61 11.52
C ARG A 299 17.09 13.88 10.81
N GLY A 300 16.18 14.64 11.41
CA GLY A 300 15.58 15.82 10.83
C GLY A 300 16.52 17.04 10.73
N LYS A 301 17.64 17.02 11.46
CA LYS A 301 18.71 18.02 11.36
C LYS A 301 19.45 17.97 10.02
N GLN A 302 19.40 16.83 9.34
CA GLN A 302 19.95 16.65 8.00
C GLN A 302 18.84 16.80 6.97
N PRO A 303 19.12 17.35 5.78
CA PRO A 303 18.13 17.37 4.70
C PRO A 303 17.72 15.95 4.31
N LEU A 304 16.49 15.79 3.83
CA LEU A 304 16.05 14.49 3.31
C LEU A 304 16.94 14.07 2.14
N PRO A 305 17.30 12.78 2.03
CA PRO A 305 17.97 12.28 0.84
C PRO A 305 17.10 12.62 -0.38
N THR A 306 17.67 13.31 -1.36
CA THR A 306 17.03 13.40 -2.67
C THR A 306 16.89 11.98 -3.19
N ALA A 307 15.69 11.60 -3.64
CA ALA A 307 15.47 10.32 -4.28
C ALA A 307 16.45 10.20 -5.44
N GLN A 308 17.53 9.45 -5.25
CA GLN A 308 18.40 9.08 -6.35
C GLN A 308 17.52 8.25 -7.29
N ALA A 309 17.47 8.65 -8.56
CA ALA A 309 16.98 7.78 -9.62
C ALA A 309 17.59 6.39 -9.37
N PRO A 310 16.83 5.29 -9.55
CA PRO A 310 17.39 3.95 -9.46
C PRO A 310 18.67 3.97 -10.28
N GLN A 311 19.81 3.72 -9.62
CA GLN A 311 21.08 3.60 -10.32
C GLN A 311 20.82 2.57 -11.42
N GLY A 312 20.76 3.08 -12.66
CA GLY A 312 20.60 2.26 -13.82
C GLY A 312 21.68 1.19 -13.72
N GLN A 313 21.24 -0.06 -13.71
CA GLN A 313 22.13 -1.14 -14.11
C GLN A 313 22.81 -0.64 -15.39
N ALA A 314 24.12 -0.44 -15.31
CA ALA A 314 24.92 -0.10 -16.46
C ALA A 314 24.52 -1.09 -17.57
N PRO A 315 24.21 -0.62 -18.78
CA PRO A 315 23.88 -1.53 -19.87
C PRO A 315 25.04 -2.51 -19.98
N GLN A 316 24.76 -3.79 -19.73
CA GLN A 316 25.68 -4.86 -20.05
C GLN A 316 26.00 -4.70 -21.52
N GLN A 317 27.23 -4.25 -21.79
CA GLN A 317 27.79 -4.20 -23.12
C GLN A 317 27.54 -5.54 -23.78
N GLY A 318 26.85 -5.49 -24.91
CA GLY A 318 26.59 -6.64 -25.74
C GLY A 318 27.89 -7.40 -25.97
N GLN A 319 27.93 -8.65 -25.49
CA GLN A 319 28.86 -9.62 -26.02
C GLN A 319 28.52 -9.78 -27.50
N ALA A 320 29.39 -9.20 -28.33
CA ALA A 320 29.40 -9.39 -29.75
C ALA A 320 29.43 -10.89 -30.04
N LYS A 321 28.35 -11.37 -30.65
CA LYS A 321 28.27 -12.68 -31.28
C LYS A 321 29.35 -12.72 -32.38
N PRO A 322 30.30 -13.67 -32.37
CA PRO A 322 31.23 -13.82 -33.48
C PRO A 322 30.43 -14.14 -34.75
N ALA A 323 30.69 -13.37 -35.81
CA ALA A 323 30.11 -13.55 -37.12
C ALA A 323 30.42 -14.96 -37.66
N ALA A 324 29.40 -15.59 -38.24
CA ALA A 324 29.53 -16.80 -39.01
C ALA A 324 30.47 -16.57 -40.20
N ALA A 325 31.47 -17.44 -40.35
CA ALA A 325 32.34 -17.47 -41.51
C ALA A 325 31.51 -17.85 -42.76
N ALA A 326 31.58 -17.01 -43.80
CA ALA A 326 31.09 -17.33 -45.12
C ALA A 326 31.97 -18.40 -45.79
N PRO A 327 31.42 -19.26 -46.67
CA PRO A 327 32.16 -20.34 -47.30
C PRO A 327 33.13 -19.80 -48.37
N LYS A 328 34.35 -20.36 -48.41
CA LYS A 328 35.30 -20.12 -49.50
C LYS A 328 34.74 -20.63 -50.83
N PRO A 329 34.97 -19.92 -51.96
CA PRO A 329 34.59 -20.38 -53.27
C PRO A 329 35.53 -21.48 -53.76
N ALA A 330 34.95 -22.44 -54.47
CA ALA A 330 35.65 -23.50 -55.19
C ALA A 330 36.47 -22.93 -56.35
N GLY A 331 37.65 -23.49 -56.57
CA GLY A 331 38.45 -23.25 -57.77
C GLY A 331 39.65 -24.18 -57.84
N GLN A 332 39.53 -25.18 -58.72
CA GLN A 332 40.56 -25.91 -59.49
C GLN A 332 41.76 -26.52 -58.76
#